data_AF-A0A7X7HAS1-F1
#
_entry.id   AF-A0A7X7HAS1-F1
#
_cell.length_a   1.000
_cell.length_b   1.000
_cell.length_c   1.000
_cell.angle_alpha   90.00
_cell.angle_beta   90.00
_cell.angle_gamma   90.00
#
_symmetry.space_group_name_H-M   'P 1'
#
loop_
_entity.id
_entity.type
_entity.pdbx_description
1 polymer ?
#
loop_
_entity_poly.entity_id
_entity_poly.type
_entity_poly.pdbx_seq_one_letter_code
_entity_poly.pdbx_strand_id
1 'polypeptide(L)'
;MEKGKATNNNFSYLGKLRFVEDDFQLFEIEMIKYNEYILKFNSPISLKCFADGQGFYCDYDELDIHCYGKSSQELLENFSEDIVIAWKIYIECDQKVLSAGALAMREHLLKLLKRL
;
A
#
# COMPACT_ATOMS: atom_id res chain seq x y z
N MET A 1 3.89 6.03 -31.50
CA MET A 1 2.92 6.83 -30.72
C MET A 1 2.57 6.02 -29.48
N GLU A 2 3.19 6.37 -28.37
CA GLU A 2 2.94 5.74 -27.07
C GLU A 2 1.50 6.03 -26.66
N LYS A 3 0.77 4.97 -26.32
CA LYS A 3 -0.54 5.09 -25.70
C LYS A 3 -0.31 5.64 -24.30
N GLY A 4 -0.72 6.87 -24.07
CA GLY A 4 -0.80 7.43 -22.72
C GLY A 4 -1.60 6.46 -21.86
N LYS A 5 -0.98 5.95 -20.78
CA LYS A 5 -1.71 5.23 -19.74
C LYS A 5 -2.76 6.21 -19.21
N ALA A 6 -4.04 5.90 -19.46
CA ALA A 6 -5.11 6.54 -18.73
C ALA A 6 -4.91 6.21 -17.25
N THR A 7 -4.50 7.19 -16.45
CA THR A 7 -4.55 7.08 -14.99
C THR A 7 -6.01 7.04 -14.61
N ASN A 8 -6.55 5.83 -14.47
CA ASN A 8 -7.82 5.63 -13.77
C ASN A 8 -7.57 6.03 -12.32
N ASN A 9 -7.86 7.30 -11.98
CA ASN A 9 -7.76 7.88 -10.64
C ASN A 9 -8.79 7.24 -9.67
N ASN A 10 -8.71 5.93 -9.47
CA ASN A 10 -9.55 5.19 -8.53
C ASN A 10 -8.81 4.91 -7.22
N PHE A 11 -7.73 5.64 -6.95
CA PHE A 11 -7.02 5.61 -5.69
C PHE A 11 -7.38 6.82 -4.82
N SER A 12 -7.65 6.54 -3.56
CA SER A 12 -7.62 7.53 -2.48
C SER A 12 -7.23 6.83 -1.19
N TYR A 13 -6.63 7.54 -0.23
CA TYR A 13 -6.44 7.01 1.11
C TYR A 13 -7.05 7.97 2.13
N LEU A 14 -7.53 7.43 3.24
CA LEU A 14 -7.82 8.22 4.43
C LEU A 14 -6.56 8.20 5.29
N GLY A 15 -5.86 9.32 5.28
CA GLY A 15 -4.65 9.51 6.05
C GLY A 15 -4.26 10.98 6.08
N LYS A 16 -3.19 11.28 6.79
CA LYS A 16 -2.69 12.65 6.94
C LYS A 16 -1.18 12.64 6.77
N LEU A 17 -0.67 13.59 5.99
CA LEU A 17 0.75 13.94 6.04
C LEU A 17 1.03 14.48 7.44
N ARG A 18 1.82 13.75 8.22
CA ARG A 18 2.16 14.11 9.59
C ARG A 18 3.32 15.09 9.62
N PHE A 19 4.28 14.89 8.73
CA PHE A 19 5.56 15.54 8.83
C PHE A 19 6.29 15.55 7.49
N VAL A 20 7.04 16.62 7.22
CA VAL A 20 7.91 16.78 6.06
C VAL A 20 9.26 17.28 6.58
N GLU A 21 10.30 16.53 6.28
CA GLU A 21 11.70 16.91 6.40
C GLU A 21 12.32 16.95 4.99
N ASP A 22 13.50 17.56 4.86
CA ASP A 22 14.17 17.71 3.56
C ASP A 22 14.38 16.36 2.86
N ASP A 23 14.61 15.29 3.64
CA ASP A 23 14.94 13.96 3.14
C ASP A 23 13.77 12.96 3.18
N PHE A 24 12.66 13.27 3.87
CA PHE A 24 11.52 12.36 3.96
C PHE A 24 10.16 13.01 4.27
N GLN A 25 9.10 12.30 3.93
CA GLN A 25 7.71 12.58 4.29
C GLN A 25 7.16 11.43 5.14
N LEU A 26 6.36 11.75 6.16
CA LEU A 26 5.70 10.75 7.00
C LEU A 26 4.18 10.83 6.83
N PHE A 27 3.58 9.75 6.38
CA PHE A 27 2.12 9.62 6.23
C PHE A 27 1.56 8.73 7.33
N GLU A 28 0.51 9.18 8.00
CA GLU A 28 -0.32 8.31 8.84
C GLU A 28 -1.50 7.83 8.02
N ILE A 29 -1.58 6.52 7.77
CA ILE A 29 -2.58 5.90 6.90
C ILE A 29 -3.53 5.07 7.75
N GLU A 30 -4.81 5.40 7.71
CA GLU A 30 -5.86 4.64 8.41
C GLU A 30 -6.60 3.69 7.47
N MET A 31 -6.76 4.09 6.21
CA MET A 31 -7.56 3.37 5.23
C MET A 31 -7.03 3.61 3.82
N ILE A 32 -7.10 2.57 3.00
CA ILE A 32 -6.80 2.60 1.58
C ILE A 32 -8.09 2.32 0.81
N LYS A 33 -8.34 3.11 -0.23
CA LYS A 33 -9.35 2.84 -1.23
C LYS A 33 -8.67 2.75 -2.59
N TYR A 34 -8.76 1.59 -3.23
CA TYR A 34 -8.17 1.35 -4.54
C TYR A 34 -9.15 0.52 -5.39
N ASN A 35 -9.67 1.12 -6.45
CA ASN A 35 -10.81 0.58 -7.21
C ASN A 35 -12.02 0.30 -6.29
N GLU A 36 -12.52 -0.93 -6.30
CA GLU A 36 -13.65 -1.41 -5.48
C GLU A 36 -13.25 -1.85 -4.06
N TYR A 37 -11.95 -1.82 -3.73
CA TYR A 37 -11.45 -2.25 -2.42
C TYR A 37 -11.40 -1.07 -1.46
N ILE A 38 -11.97 -1.28 -0.28
CA ILE A 38 -11.81 -0.41 0.88
C ILE A 38 -11.20 -1.27 1.99
N LEU A 39 -9.91 -1.04 2.26
CA LEU A 39 -9.15 -1.76 3.28
C LEU A 39 -8.81 -0.79 4.40
N LYS A 40 -9.23 -1.11 5.62
CA LYS A 40 -8.98 -0.32 6.83
C LYS A 40 -7.92 -1.01 7.67
N PHE A 41 -6.89 -0.29 8.08
CA PHE A 41 -5.95 -0.79 9.07
C PHE A 41 -6.61 -0.83 10.45
N ASN A 42 -6.34 -1.89 11.21
CA ASN A 42 -6.86 -2.05 12.57
C ASN A 42 -6.26 -1.01 13.54
N SER A 43 -5.08 -0.49 13.21
CA SER A 43 -4.48 0.70 13.82
C SER A 43 -3.81 1.52 12.71
N PRO A 44 -3.83 2.87 12.78
CA PRO A 44 -3.16 3.70 11.78
C PRO A 44 -1.68 3.32 11.66
N ILE A 45 -1.18 3.21 10.43
CA ILE A 45 0.23 2.92 10.17
C ILE A 45 0.99 4.20 9.85
N SER A 46 2.29 4.22 10.16
CA SER A 46 3.19 5.31 9.81
C SER A 46 4.06 4.88 8.63
N LEU A 47 3.77 5.41 7.44
CA LEU A 47 4.53 5.16 6.24
C LEU A 47 5.56 6.28 6.04
N LYS A 48 6.84 5.93 6.15
CA LYS A 48 7.96 6.85 5.92
C LYS A 48 8.43 6.75 4.47
N CYS A 49 8.36 7.86 3.75
CA CYS A 49 8.73 7.94 2.34
C CYS A 49 9.96 8.84 2.19
N PHE A 50 11.05 8.31 1.67
CA PHE A 50 12.31 9.03 1.50
C PHE A 50 12.42 9.60 0.09
N ALA A 51 13.04 10.78 -0.04
CA ALA A 51 13.34 11.39 -1.34
C ALA A 51 14.79 11.10 -1.74
N ASP A 52 15.04 10.81 -3.02
CA ASP A 52 16.38 10.53 -3.56
C ASP A 52 16.78 11.45 -4.74
N GLY A 53 15.99 12.49 -5.00
CA GLY A 53 16.18 13.42 -6.11
C GLY A 53 15.64 12.92 -7.46
N GLN A 54 15.32 11.63 -7.61
CA GLN A 54 14.67 11.05 -8.79
C GLN A 54 13.19 10.72 -8.53
N GLY A 55 12.83 10.52 -7.26
CA GLY A 55 11.47 10.29 -6.81
C GLY A 55 11.39 10.11 -5.31
N PHE A 56 10.44 9.28 -4.90
CA PHE A 56 10.17 8.87 -3.54
C PHE A 56 10.19 7.35 -3.47
N TYR A 57 10.70 6.80 -2.37
CA TYR A 57 10.64 5.38 -2.08
C TYR A 57 10.23 5.12 -0.63
N CYS A 58 9.67 3.93 -0.37
CA CYS A 58 9.36 3.47 0.98
C CYS A 58 9.51 1.95 1.07
N ASP A 59 9.93 1.49 2.26
CA ASP A 59 9.94 0.09 2.64
C ASP A 59 8.95 -0.10 3.80
N TYR A 60 8.01 -1.03 3.63
CA TYR A 60 7.06 -1.42 4.66
C TYR A 60 7.23 -2.90 4.97
N ASP A 61 8.21 -3.17 5.84
CA ASP A 61 8.69 -4.51 6.20
C ASP A 61 7.61 -5.44 6.73
N GLU A 62 6.54 -4.92 7.36
CA GLU A 62 5.45 -5.74 7.89
C GLU A 62 4.80 -6.59 6.79
N LEU A 63 4.74 -6.08 5.55
CA LEU A 63 4.15 -6.80 4.42
C LEU A 63 5.15 -7.09 3.29
N ASP A 64 6.45 -6.87 3.53
CA ASP A 64 7.51 -7.02 2.51
C ASP A 64 7.21 -6.17 1.25
N ILE A 65 6.71 -4.95 1.46
CA ILE A 65 6.32 -4.03 0.39
C ILE A 65 7.42 -2.99 0.19
N HIS A 66 7.92 -2.92 -1.05
CA HIS A 66 8.93 -1.95 -1.48
C HIS A 66 8.37 -1.15 -2.65
N CYS A 67 8.08 0.14 -2.44
CA CYS A 67 7.45 0.98 -3.44
C CYS A 67 8.34 2.15 -3.84
N TYR A 68 8.21 2.55 -5.10
CA TYR A 68 8.82 3.74 -5.66
C TYR A 68 7.76 4.54 -6.44
N GLY A 69 7.89 5.86 -6.47
CA GLY A 69 7.09 6.74 -7.33
C GLY A 69 7.83 8.04 -7.64
N LYS A 70 7.57 8.68 -8.78
CA LYS A 70 8.20 9.97 -9.14
C LYS A 70 7.67 11.14 -8.30
N SER A 71 6.56 10.93 -7.60
CA SER A 71 6.00 11.83 -6.60
C SER A 71 5.52 11.03 -5.40
N SER A 72 5.36 11.67 -4.24
CA SER A 72 4.79 11.01 -3.07
C SER A 72 3.37 10.51 -3.32
N GLN A 73 2.61 11.17 -4.21
CA GLN A 73 1.29 10.70 -4.61
C GLN A 73 1.35 9.41 -5.45
N GLU A 74 2.25 9.33 -6.44
CA GLU A 74 2.47 8.10 -7.22
C GLU A 74 2.96 6.95 -6.34
N LEU A 75 3.85 7.23 -5.38
CA LEU A 75 4.28 6.23 -4.41
C LEU A 75 3.13 5.71 -3.55
N LEU A 76 2.25 6.59 -3.06
CA LEU A 76 1.09 6.19 -2.26
C LEU A 76 0.06 5.40 -3.06
N GLU A 77 -0.09 5.71 -4.35
CA GLU A 77 -0.90 4.93 -5.28
C GLU A 77 -0.33 3.51 -5.45
N ASN A 78 0.96 3.39 -5.72
CA ASN A 78 1.64 2.09 -5.87
C ASN A 78 1.60 1.27 -4.57
N PHE A 79 1.86 1.89 -3.42
CA PHE A 79 1.71 1.26 -2.11
C PHE A 79 0.31 0.70 -1.90
N SER A 80 -0.70 1.45 -2.29
CA SER A 80 -2.10 1.06 -2.13
C SER A 80 -2.53 -0.05 -3.08
N GLU A 81 -2.00 -0.04 -4.29
CA GLU A 81 -2.12 -1.14 -5.24
C GLU A 81 -1.52 -2.44 -4.66
N ASP A 82 -0.30 -2.38 -4.14
CA ASP A 82 0.40 -3.54 -3.58
C ASP A 82 -0.33 -4.14 -2.37
N ILE A 83 -0.89 -3.30 -1.50
CA ILE A 83 -1.73 -3.75 -0.38
C ILE A 83 -2.98 -4.50 -0.89
N VAL A 84 -3.64 -3.99 -1.93
CA VAL A 84 -4.82 -4.65 -2.51
C VAL A 84 -4.44 -5.94 -3.25
N ILE A 85 -3.31 -5.97 -3.94
CA ILE A 85 -2.78 -7.17 -4.57
C ILE A 85 -2.50 -8.24 -3.51
N ALA A 86 -1.82 -7.88 -2.41
CA ALA A 86 -1.58 -8.79 -1.30
C ALA A 86 -2.89 -9.32 -0.71
N TRP A 87 -3.90 -8.47 -0.51
CA TRP A 87 -5.22 -8.90 -0.05
C TRP A 87 -5.86 -9.93 -0.98
N LYS A 88 -5.88 -9.66 -2.30
CA LYS A 88 -6.43 -10.59 -3.31
C LYS A 88 -5.71 -11.94 -3.28
N ILE A 89 -4.37 -11.94 -3.28
CA ILE A 89 -3.56 -13.15 -3.35
C ILE A 89 -3.70 -13.99 -2.07
N TYR A 90 -3.64 -13.38 -0.89
CA TYR A 90 -3.55 -14.13 0.35
C TYR A 90 -4.91 -14.36 1.04
N ILE A 91 -5.88 -13.46 0.85
CA ILE A 91 -7.17 -13.51 1.55
C ILE A 91 -8.27 -14.09 0.68
N GLU A 92 -8.31 -13.74 -0.60
CA GLU A 92 -9.40 -14.16 -1.50
C GLU A 92 -9.13 -15.48 -2.22
N CYS A 93 -7.87 -15.90 -2.33
CA CYS A 93 -7.54 -17.24 -2.83
C CYS A 93 -8.03 -18.34 -1.86
N ASP A 94 -8.35 -19.51 -2.44
CA ASP A 94 -8.69 -20.71 -1.69
C ASP A 94 -7.53 -21.07 -0.76
N GLN A 95 -7.81 -21.14 0.54
CA GLN A 95 -6.82 -21.45 1.55
C GLN A 95 -6.10 -22.79 1.29
N LYS A 96 -6.77 -23.75 0.64
CA LYS A 96 -6.20 -25.05 0.31
C LYS A 96 -5.07 -25.01 -0.71
N VAL A 97 -4.96 -23.92 -1.49
CA VAL A 97 -3.89 -23.74 -2.47
C VAL A 97 -2.73 -22.89 -1.96
N LEU A 98 -2.83 -22.36 -0.74
CA LEU A 98 -1.78 -21.54 -0.14
C LEU A 98 -0.69 -22.41 0.48
N SER A 99 0.57 -22.04 0.25
CA SER A 99 1.71 -22.61 0.95
C SER A 99 1.70 -22.20 2.43
N ALA A 100 2.48 -22.87 3.27
CA ALA A 100 2.60 -22.52 4.69
C ALA A 100 3.05 -21.05 4.90
N GLY A 101 3.95 -20.54 4.05
CA GLY A 101 4.37 -19.13 4.09
C GLY A 101 3.24 -18.17 3.69
N ALA A 102 2.48 -18.51 2.64
CA ALA A 102 1.34 -17.71 2.22
C ALA A 102 0.20 -17.71 3.25
N LEU A 103 0.01 -18.82 3.99
CA LEU A 103 -0.91 -18.88 5.12
C LEU A 103 -0.45 -17.96 6.27
N ALA A 104 0.85 -17.91 6.58
CA ALA A 104 1.36 -16.98 7.58
C ALA A 104 1.12 -15.52 7.17
N MET A 105 1.34 -15.18 5.89
CA MET A 105 1.05 -13.84 5.36
C MET A 105 -0.45 -13.51 5.41
N ARG A 106 -1.32 -14.47 5.09
CA ARG A 106 -2.77 -14.34 5.23
C ARG A 106 -3.16 -13.96 6.67
N GLU A 107 -2.67 -14.72 7.64
CA GLU A 107 -2.95 -14.45 9.07
C GLU A 107 -2.40 -13.10 9.52
N HIS A 108 -1.26 -12.67 8.97
CA HIS A 108 -0.70 -11.36 9.25
C HIS A 108 -1.55 -10.22 8.67
N LEU A 109 -1.96 -10.33 7.40
CA LEU A 109 -2.87 -9.39 6.75
C LEU A 109 -4.21 -9.26 7.49
N LEU A 110 -4.79 -10.36 7.98
CA LEU A 110 -6.03 -10.31 8.77
C LEU A 110 -5.86 -9.61 10.13
N LYS A 111 -4.64 -9.61 10.70
CA LYS A 111 -4.32 -8.86 11.92
C LYS A 111 -4.12 -7.38 11.65
N LEU A 112 -3.59 -7.01 10.49
CA LEU A 112 -3.32 -5.63 10.12
C LEU A 112 -4.54 -4.93 9.54
N LEU A 113 -5.33 -5.62 8.71
CA LEU A 113 -6.32 -5.04 7.83
C LEU A 113 -7.68 -5.72 7.97
N LYS A 114 -8.72 -4.97 7.62
CA LYS A 114 -10.06 -5.51 7.35
C LYS A 114 -10.66 -4.84 6.12
N ARG A 115 -11.43 -5.61 5.36
CA ARG A 115 -12.26 -5.09 4.27
C ARG A 115 -13.55 -4.50 4.82
N LEU A 116 -13.94 -3.34 4.31
CA LEU A 116 -15.22 -2.67 4.62
C LEU A 116 -16.27 -2.94 3.54
#